data_AF-A0A6L2MZY2-F1
#
_entry.id   AF-A0A6L2MZY2-F1
#
_cell.length_a   1.000
_cell.length_b   1.000
_cell.length_c   1.000
_cell.angle_alpha   90.00
_cell.angle_beta   90.00
_cell.angle_gamma   90.00
#
_symmetry.space_group_name_H-M   'P 1'
#
loop_
_entity.id
_entity.type
_entity.pdbx_description
1 polymer ?
#
loop_
_entity_poly.entity_id
_entity_poly.type
_entity_poly.pdbx_seq_one_letter_code
_entity_poly.pdbx_strand_id
1 'polypeptide(L)'
;MDRLDLRNTLNSLKQLQDDCDVQATNIILHGLPLDMYALINQQEAAKDIWDRVKLLMKGTELSYQERECKLYNLLDKFTSVQDETLNEYYWRFSQLIDDMHTIRITMQQV
;
A
#
# COMPACT_ATOMS: atom_id res chain seq x y z
N MET A 1 -12.52 3.50 -23.08
CA MET A 1 -11.75 2.45 -22.39
C MET A 1 -12.73 1.71 -21.49
N ASP A 2 -13.01 0.43 -21.75
CA ASP A 2 -14.05 -0.32 -21.04
C ASP A 2 -13.62 -0.72 -19.61
N ARG A 3 -14.56 -0.80 -18.67
CA ARG A 3 -14.28 -1.18 -17.26
C ARG A 3 -13.60 -2.55 -17.12
N LEU A 4 -13.85 -3.46 -18.06
CA LEU A 4 -13.20 -4.78 -18.10
C LEU A 4 -11.69 -4.68 -18.42
N ASP A 5 -11.32 -3.73 -19.29
CA ASP A 5 -9.95 -3.54 -19.80
C ASP A 5 -9.03 -2.97 -18.71
N LEU A 6 -9.56 -2.02 -17.92
CA LEU A 6 -8.85 -1.45 -16.77
C LEU A 6 -8.59 -2.50 -15.67
N ARG A 7 -9.58 -3.36 -15.39
CA ARG A 7 -9.44 -4.43 -14.40
C ARG A 7 -8.39 -5.47 -14.82
N ASN A 8 -8.37 -5.83 -16.10
CA ASN A 8 -7.38 -6.78 -16.62
C ASN A 8 -5.96 -6.18 -16.58
N THR A 9 -5.82 -4.90 -16.88
CA THR A 9 -4.54 -4.17 -16.80
C THR A 9 -4.04 -4.05 -15.36
N LEU A 10 -4.92 -3.81 -14.39
CA LEU A 10 -4.55 -3.77 -12.97
C LEU A 10 -4.08 -5.15 -12.47
N ASN A 11 -4.77 -6.21 -12.90
CA ASN A 11 -4.39 -7.58 -12.54
C ASN A 11 -3.04 -7.99 -13.13
N SER A 12 -2.76 -7.60 -14.38
CA SER A 12 -1.46 -7.90 -15.02
C SER A 12 -0.32 -7.12 -14.37
N LEU A 13 -0.54 -5.85 -14.00
CA LEU A 13 0.45 -5.06 -13.25
C LEU A 13 0.74 -5.66 -11.87
N LYS A 14 -0.30 -6.14 -11.18
CA LYS A 14 -0.15 -6.81 -9.89
C LYS A 14 0.64 -8.12 -10.01
N GLN A 15 0.34 -8.93 -11.02
CA GLN A 15 1.11 -10.16 -11.28
C GLN A 15 2.57 -9.87 -11.64
N LEU A 16 2.83 -8.82 -12.41
CA LEU A 16 4.19 -8.39 -12.74
C LEU A 16 4.96 -7.94 -11.49
N GLN A 17 4.27 -7.23 -10.58
CA GLN A 17 4.86 -6.82 -9.31
C GLN A 17 5.17 -8.02 -8.41
N ASP A 18 4.22 -8.97 -8.29
CA ASP A 18 4.41 -10.19 -7.51
C ASP A 18 5.60 -11.01 -8.05
N ASP A 19 5.77 -11.11 -9.37
CA ASP A 19 6.89 -11.79 -10.01
C ASP A 19 8.24 -11.09 -9.74
N CYS A 20 8.27 -9.75 -9.82
CA CYS A 20 9.43 -8.94 -9.45
C CYS A 20 9.81 -9.11 -7.97
N ASP A 21 8.84 -9.13 -7.06
CA ASP A 21 9.06 -9.29 -5.63
C ASP A 21 9.59 -10.70 -5.30
N VAL A 22 9.07 -11.73 -5.97
CA VAL A 22 9.59 -13.11 -5.88
C VAL A 22 11.02 -13.19 -6.41
N GLN A 23 11.31 -12.54 -7.55
CA GLN A 23 12.65 -12.51 -8.12
C GLN A 23 13.64 -11.80 -7.20
N ALA A 24 13.27 -10.65 -6.64
CA ALA A 24 14.09 -9.91 -5.67
C ALA A 24 14.36 -10.74 -4.41
N THR A 25 13.33 -11.43 -3.89
CA THR A 25 13.46 -12.33 -2.74
C THR A 25 14.42 -13.49 -3.04
N ASN A 26 14.31 -14.11 -4.21
CA ASN A 26 15.20 -15.19 -4.63
C ASN A 26 16.64 -14.71 -4.81
N ILE A 27 16.87 -13.50 -5.35
CA ILE A 27 18.21 -12.92 -5.48
C ILE A 27 18.82 -12.66 -4.10
N ILE A 28 18.05 -12.13 -3.15
CA ILE A 28 18.52 -11.90 -1.77
C ILE A 28 18.83 -13.23 -1.09
N LEU A 29 17.93 -14.22 -1.21
CA LEU A 29 18.06 -15.51 -0.55
C LEU A 29 19.20 -16.36 -1.13
N HIS A 30 19.43 -16.32 -2.44
CA HIS A 30 20.51 -17.06 -3.11
C HIS A 30 21.84 -16.27 -3.14
N GLY A 31 21.80 -14.94 -3.02
CA GLY A 31 22.98 -14.10 -2.89
C GLY A 31 23.60 -14.14 -1.48
N LEU A 32 22.83 -14.57 -0.48
CA LEU A 32 23.31 -14.81 0.88
C LEU A 32 23.57 -16.30 1.12
N PRO A 33 24.80 -16.67 1.54
CA PRO A 33 25.08 -18.02 2.04
C PRO A 33 24.12 -18.42 3.17
N LEU A 34 23.64 -19.67 3.15
CA LEU A 34 22.60 -20.17 4.05
C LEU A 34 22.98 -20.06 5.54
N ASP A 35 24.28 -20.20 5.82
CA ASP A 35 24.94 -20.00 7.11
C ASP A 35 24.91 -18.53 7.56
N MET A 36 25.14 -17.58 6.65
CA MET A 36 24.98 -16.14 6.94
C MET A 36 23.53 -15.78 7.20
N TYR A 37 22.57 -16.33 6.43
CA TYR A 37 21.15 -16.14 6.68
C TYR A 37 20.73 -16.68 8.05
N ALA A 38 21.19 -17.87 8.42
CA ALA A 38 20.92 -18.46 9.74
C ALA A 38 21.51 -17.63 10.89
N LEU A 39 22.73 -17.12 10.73
CA LEU A 39 23.39 -16.23 11.70
C LEU A 39 22.64 -14.91 11.88
N ILE A 40 22.20 -14.29 10.77
CA ILE A 40 21.41 -13.06 10.80
C ILE A 40 20.04 -13.32 11.45
N ASN A 41 19.37 -14.41 11.11
CA ASN A 41 18.05 -14.75 11.64
C ASN A 41 18.07 -15.15 13.14
N GLN A 42 19.19 -15.64 13.64
CA GLN A 42 19.38 -15.90 15.08
C GLN A 42 19.63 -14.62 15.89
N GLN A 43 19.93 -13.50 15.22
CA GLN A 43 20.27 -12.25 15.88
C GLN A 43 19.02 -11.38 16.11
N GLU A 44 18.71 -11.15 17.38
CA GLU A 44 17.55 -10.35 17.80
C GLU A 44 17.56 -8.94 17.19
N ALA A 45 18.75 -8.33 17.09
CA ALA A 45 18.93 -7.04 16.44
C ALA A 45 18.56 -7.03 14.94
N ALA A 46 18.83 -8.12 14.21
CA ALA A 46 18.47 -8.20 12.80
C ALA A 46 16.96 -8.37 12.60
N LYS A 47 16.31 -9.11 13.49
CA LYS A 47 14.85 -9.23 13.54
C LYS A 47 14.20 -7.87 13.83
N ASP A 48 14.71 -7.13 14.81
CA ASP A 48 14.24 -5.78 15.14
C ASP A 48 14.41 -4.80 13.98
N ILE A 49 15.54 -4.86 13.26
CA ILE A 49 15.77 -4.04 12.06
C ILE A 49 14.79 -4.42 10.96
N TRP A 50 14.56 -5.71 10.73
CA TRP A 50 13.60 -6.18 9.72
C TRP A 50 12.15 -5.79 10.06
N ASP A 51 11.78 -5.85 11.33
CA ASP A 51 10.46 -5.40 11.81
C ASP A 51 10.30 -3.87 11.67
N ARG A 52 11.37 -3.09 11.91
CA ARG A 52 11.39 -1.64 11.64
C ARG A 52 11.29 -1.32 10.15
N VAL A 53 11.98 -2.07 9.28
CA VAL A 53 11.87 -1.90 7.82
C VAL A 53 10.46 -2.24 7.35
N LYS A 54 9.86 -3.33 7.82
CA LYS A 54 8.45 -3.66 7.56
C LYS A 54 7.50 -2.56 8.05
N LEU A 55 7.75 -1.98 9.22
CA LEU A 55 6.96 -0.87 9.75
C LEU A 55 7.11 0.38 8.88
N LEU A 56 8.33 0.72 8.44
CA LEU A 56 8.58 1.83 7.52
C LEU A 56 7.92 1.63 6.15
N MET A 57 7.93 0.39 5.64
CA MET A 57 7.26 0.03 4.38
C MET A 57 5.72 0.10 4.50
N LYS A 58 5.15 -0.27 5.65
CA LYS A 58 3.71 -0.14 5.93
C LYS A 58 3.30 1.30 6.31
N GLY A 59 4.26 2.12 6.73
CA GLY A 59 4.05 3.44 7.32
C GLY A 59 4.13 3.41 8.84
N THR A 60 4.69 4.47 9.44
CA THR A 60 4.68 4.66 10.89
C THR A 60 3.30 5.12 11.37
N GLU A 61 2.95 4.88 12.63
CA GLU A 61 1.68 5.36 13.24
C GLU A 61 1.50 6.88 13.11
N LEU A 62 2.60 7.64 13.19
CA LEU A 62 2.65 9.08 12.88
C LEU A 62 2.20 9.37 11.45
N SER A 63 2.73 8.64 10.46
CA SER A 63 2.31 8.79 9.06
C SER A 63 0.86 8.34 8.81
N TYR A 64 0.34 7.43 9.64
CA TYR A 64 -1.05 6.97 9.57
C TYR A 64 -2.02 8.05 10.07
N GLN A 65 -1.78 8.62 11.25
CA GLN A 65 -2.59 9.72 11.78
C GLN A 65 -2.55 10.95 10.85
N GLU A 66 -1.39 11.23 10.23
CA GLU A 66 -1.28 12.27 9.21
C GLU A 66 -2.12 11.98 7.96
N ARG A 67 -2.15 10.73 7.49
CA ARG A 67 -2.98 10.33 6.34
C ARG A 67 -4.48 10.40 6.68
N GLU A 68 -4.87 9.94 7.86
CA GLU A 68 -6.24 10.01 8.35
C GLU A 68 -6.71 11.47 8.48
N CYS A 69 -5.92 12.33 9.14
CA CYS A 69 -6.19 13.76 9.22
C CYS A 69 -6.32 14.42 7.85
N LYS A 70 -5.48 14.05 6.87
CA LYS A 70 -5.58 14.57 5.50
C LYS A 70 -6.91 14.18 4.84
N LEU A 71 -7.36 12.93 4.98
CA LEU A 71 -8.62 12.48 4.41
C LEU A 71 -9.84 13.15 5.06
N TYR A 72 -9.85 13.32 6.39
CA TYR A 72 -10.92 14.06 7.06
C TYR A 72 -10.97 15.54 6.65
N ASN A 73 -9.81 16.18 6.49
CA ASN A 73 -9.74 17.55 5.97
C ASN A 73 -10.22 17.65 4.52
N LEU A 74 -9.96 16.64 3.69
CA LEU A 74 -10.46 16.58 2.31
C LEU A 74 -11.97 16.37 2.28
N LEU A 75 -12.51 15.54 3.17
CA LEU A 75 -13.95 15.29 3.30
C LEU A 75 -14.69 16.54 3.75
N ASP A 76 -14.19 17.24 4.77
CA ASP A 76 -14.77 18.49 5.29
C ASP A 76 -14.87 19.56 4.20
N LYS A 77 -13.88 19.61 3.32
CA LYS A 77 -13.82 20.54 2.18
C LYS A 77 -14.46 19.99 0.90
N PHE A 78 -15.02 18.77 0.94
CA PHE A 78 -15.55 18.13 -0.24
C PHE A 78 -16.85 18.80 -0.66
N THR A 79 -16.79 19.53 -1.76
CA THR A 79 -17.91 20.27 -2.32
C THR A 79 -17.95 20.07 -3.84
N SER A 80 -19.15 20.25 -4.41
CA SER A 80 -19.34 20.25 -5.86
C SER A 80 -18.55 21.40 -6.47
N VAL A 81 -17.83 21.13 -7.55
CA VAL A 81 -17.11 22.17 -8.29
C VAL A 81 -18.04 22.75 -9.37
N GLN A 82 -17.88 24.04 -9.68
CA GLN A 82 -18.65 24.66 -10.75
C GLN A 82 -18.33 23.96 -12.09
N ASP A 83 -19.37 23.72 -12.90
CA ASP A 83 -19.30 23.00 -14.18
C ASP A 83 -18.94 21.50 -14.06
N GLU A 84 -18.98 20.93 -12.86
CA GLU A 84 -18.81 19.49 -12.64
C GLU A 84 -20.07 18.71 -13.04
N THR A 85 -19.88 17.64 -13.83
CA THR A 85 -20.97 16.72 -14.13
C THR A 85 -21.24 15.78 -12.95
N LEU A 86 -22.47 15.27 -12.86
CA LEU A 86 -22.83 14.31 -11.81
C LEU A 86 -21.93 13.07 -11.79
N ASN A 87 -21.46 12.63 -12.95
CA ASN A 87 -20.56 11.48 -13.06
C ASN A 87 -19.16 11.78 -12.50
N GLU A 88 -18.63 12.98 -12.74
CA GLU A 88 -17.34 13.42 -12.20
C GLU A 88 -17.40 13.59 -10.68
N TYR A 89 -18.49 14.16 -10.18
CA TYR A 89 -18.75 14.27 -8.75
C TYR A 89 -18.78 12.89 -8.09
N TYR A 90 -19.57 11.96 -8.66
CA TYR A 90 -19.68 10.60 -8.16
C TYR A 90 -18.33 9.88 -8.19
N TRP A 91 -17.57 10.03 -9.27
CA TRP A 91 -16.25 9.44 -9.41
C TRP A 91 -15.28 9.92 -8.31
N ARG A 92 -15.17 11.24 -8.10
CA ARG A 92 -14.33 11.82 -7.04
C ARG A 92 -14.75 11.36 -5.65
N PHE A 93 -16.05 11.29 -5.42
CA PHE A 93 -16.59 10.82 -4.15
C PHE A 93 -16.25 9.33 -3.92
N SER A 94 -16.43 8.48 -4.93
CA SER A 94 -16.06 7.06 -4.85
C SER A 94 -14.57 6.88 -4.55
N GLN A 95 -13.69 7.63 -5.22
CA GLN A 95 -12.25 7.60 -4.93
C GLN A 95 -11.93 7.97 -3.48
N LEU A 96 -12.55 9.04 -2.94
CA LEU A 96 -12.35 9.45 -1.55
C LEU A 96 -12.79 8.36 -0.55
N ILE A 97 -13.91 7.69 -0.83
CA ILE A 97 -14.42 6.59 0.00
C ILE A 97 -13.51 5.35 -0.09
N ASP A 98 -13.02 5.01 -1.28
CA ASP A 98 -12.09 3.89 -1.48
C ASP A 98 -10.76 4.13 -0.74
N ASP A 99 -10.24 5.36 -0.76
CA ASP A 99 -9.04 5.75 -0.02
C ASP A 99 -9.24 5.62 1.50
N MET A 100 -10.39 6.05 2.02
CA MET A 100 -10.76 5.87 3.44
C MET A 100 -10.88 4.39 3.83
N HIS A 101 -11.51 3.57 2.98
CA HIS A 101 -11.64 2.14 3.22
C HIS A 101 -10.30 1.43 3.19
N THR A 102 -9.40 1.81 2.28
CA THR A 102 -8.07 1.23 2.16
C THR A 102 -7.27 1.42 3.45
N ILE A 103 -7.28 2.64 4.00
CA ILE A 103 -6.62 2.95 5.27
C ILE A 103 -7.26 2.17 6.44
N ARG A 104 -8.60 2.09 6.50
CA ARG A 104 -9.30 1.36 7.57
C ARG A 104 -9.08 -0.16 7.51
N ILE A 105 -9.06 -0.76 6.32
CA ILE A 105 -8.82 -2.20 6.12
C ILE A 105 -7.39 -2.56 6.56
N THR A 106 -6.40 -1.70 6.29
CA THR A 106 -5.03 -1.92 6.78
C THR A 106 -4.90 -1.91 8.31
N MET A 107 -5.90 -1.39 9.05
CA MET A 107 -5.95 -1.46 10.52
C MET A 107 -6.57 -2.76 11.06
N GLN A 108 -7.54 -3.35 10.35
CA GLN A 108 -8.30 -4.51 10.85
C GLN A 108 -7.58 -5.85 10.67
N GLN A 109 -6.42 -5.88 10.00
CA GLN A 109 -5.62 -7.09 9.81
C GLN A 109 -4.59 -7.35 10.93
N VAL A 110 -4.94 -7.11 12.20
CA VAL A 110 -4.16 -7.59 13.36
C VAL A 110 -4.82 -8.82 13.95
#